data_AF-A0A7C5LAF1-F1
#
_entry.id   AF-A0A7C5LAF1-F1
#
_cell.length_a   1.000
_cell.length_b   1.000
_cell.length_c   1.000
_cell.angle_alpha   90.00
_cell.angle_beta   90.00
_cell.angle_gamma   90.00
#
_symmetry.space_group_name_H-M   'P 1'
#
loop_
_entity.id
_entity.type
_entity.pdbx_description
1 polymer ?
#
loop_
_entity_poly.entity_id
_entity_poly.type
_entity_poly.pdbx_seq_one_letter_code
_entity_poly.pdbx_strand_id
1 'polypeptide(L)'
;MEEKLKRGGLIGSSIDRPDAIDKVRGEARYVDDLALPGMLYGAVIRSEHPHARIKGVDLSAVEEDPDVVCTVTARDVPGENVVHV
;
A
#
# COMPACT_ATOMS: atom_id res chain seq x y z
N MET A 1 -6.19 -29.66 -17.78
CA MET A 1 -5.12 -29.04 -16.95
C MET A 1 -3.71 -29.35 -17.47
N GLU A 2 -3.55 -29.81 -18.73
CA GLU A 2 -2.26 -30.35 -19.19
C GLU A 2 -1.74 -29.78 -20.53
N GLU A 3 -2.40 -28.77 -21.13
CA GLU A 3 -2.05 -28.34 -22.49
C GLU A 3 -1.50 -26.90 -22.63
N LYS A 4 -1.34 -26.16 -21.53
CA LYS A 4 -0.98 -24.72 -21.59
C LYS A 4 0.51 -24.40 -21.39
N LEU A 5 1.39 -25.40 -21.37
CA LEU A 5 2.85 -25.22 -21.28
C LEU A 5 3.56 -25.57 -22.61
N LYS A 6 2.94 -25.31 -23.77
CA LYS A 6 3.62 -25.45 -25.05
C LYS A 6 4.58 -24.27 -25.28
N ARG A 7 5.84 -24.50 -24.86
CA ARG A 7 7.08 -23.79 -25.22
C ARG A 7 7.17 -22.34 -24.73
N GLY A 8 7.77 -22.15 -23.54
CA GLY A 8 8.31 -20.85 -23.15
C GLY A 8 9.20 -20.33 -24.29
N GLY A 9 8.93 -19.10 -24.74
CA GLY A 9 9.58 -18.52 -25.90
C GLY A 9 11.11 -18.58 -25.77
N LEU A 10 11.78 -18.98 -26.85
CA LEU A 10 13.23 -18.85 -26.97
C LEU A 10 13.61 -17.36 -26.82
N ILE A 11 14.83 -17.08 -26.33
CA ILE A 11 15.35 -15.71 -26.28
C ILE A 11 15.24 -15.09 -27.68
N GLY A 12 14.62 -13.91 -27.76
CA GLY A 12 14.38 -13.20 -29.02
C GLY A 12 13.06 -13.54 -29.75
N SER A 13 12.24 -14.44 -29.21
CA SER A 13 10.90 -14.72 -29.76
C SER A 13 9.86 -13.67 -29.34
N SER A 14 8.97 -13.31 -30.26
CA SER A 14 7.81 -12.46 -29.98
C SER A 14 6.70 -13.31 -29.37
N ILE A 15 6.54 -13.24 -28.05
CA ILE A 15 5.53 -13.99 -27.29
C ILE A 15 4.49 -13.08 -26.66
N ASP A 16 3.29 -13.63 -26.47
CA ASP A 16 2.26 -12.95 -25.70
C ASP A 16 2.70 -12.78 -24.25
N ARG A 17 2.41 -11.60 -23.71
CA ARG A 17 2.72 -11.27 -22.32
C ARG A 17 1.77 -12.05 -21.38
N PRO A 18 2.29 -12.89 -20.46
CA PRO A 18 1.45 -13.82 -19.69
C PRO A 18 0.34 -13.17 -18.86
N ASP A 19 0.59 -12.01 -18.28
CA ASP A 19 -0.33 -11.25 -17.43
C ASP A 19 -1.19 -10.24 -18.20
N ALA A 20 -1.10 -10.19 -19.54
CA ALA A 20 -1.77 -9.17 -20.33
C ALA A 20 -3.29 -9.30 -20.31
N ILE A 21 -3.82 -10.52 -20.47
CA ILE A 21 -5.27 -10.76 -20.55
C ILE A 21 -5.97 -10.33 -19.27
N ASP A 22 -5.46 -10.76 -18.12
CA ASP A 22 -6.06 -10.45 -16.81
C ASP A 22 -6.04 -8.93 -16.56
N LYS A 23 -4.94 -8.25 -16.94
CA LYS A 23 -4.81 -6.79 -16.79
C LYS A 23 -5.77 -6.00 -17.65
N VAL A 24 -5.92 -6.35 -18.93
CA VAL A 24 -6.82 -5.61 -19.84
C VAL A 24 -8.29 -5.88 -19.56
N ARG A 25 -8.61 -6.99 -18.88
CA ARG A 25 -9.97 -7.32 -18.45
C ARG A 25 -10.35 -6.78 -17.07
N GLY A 26 -9.38 -6.25 -16.31
CA GLY A 26 -9.61 -5.87 -14.91
C GLY A 26 -9.78 -7.08 -13.99
N GLU A 27 -9.28 -8.25 -14.39
CA GLU A 27 -9.32 -9.50 -13.61
C GLU A 27 -8.03 -9.68 -12.78
N ALA A 28 -6.98 -8.92 -13.09
CA ALA A 28 -5.75 -8.88 -12.30
C ALA A 28 -6.04 -8.33 -10.90
N ARG A 29 -5.63 -9.07 -9.87
CA ARG A 29 -5.81 -8.68 -8.46
C ARG A 29 -4.58 -7.94 -7.94
N TYR A 30 -4.81 -6.77 -7.37
CA TYR A 30 -3.84 -5.94 -6.68
C TYR A 30 -4.15 -5.89 -5.18
N VAL A 31 -3.24 -5.31 -4.41
CA VAL A 31 -3.37 -5.18 -2.96
C VAL A 31 -4.63 -4.40 -2.54
N ASP A 32 -5.03 -3.39 -3.33
CA ASP A 32 -6.19 -2.55 -3.04
C ASP A 32 -7.53 -3.24 -3.40
N ASP A 33 -7.50 -4.33 -4.18
CA ASP A 33 -8.68 -5.14 -4.48
C ASP A 33 -8.99 -6.15 -3.37
N LEU A 34 -8.14 -6.23 -2.34
CA LEU A 34 -8.32 -7.15 -1.23
C LEU A 34 -9.31 -6.55 -0.22
N ALA A 35 -10.23 -7.39 0.25
CA ALA A 35 -11.11 -7.07 1.38
C ALA A 35 -11.11 -8.26 2.35
N LEU A 36 -10.80 -7.99 3.62
CA LEU A 36 -10.75 -8.99 4.68
C LEU A 36 -11.76 -8.63 5.78
N PRO A 37 -12.36 -9.61 6.47
CA PRO A 37 -13.20 -9.34 7.64
C PRO A 37 -12.42 -8.55 8.70
N GLY A 38 -12.96 -7.40 9.12
CA GLY A 38 -12.33 -6.52 10.11
C GLY A 38 -11.16 -5.67 9.58
N MET A 39 -10.96 -5.59 8.26
CA MET A 39 -9.93 -4.74 7.66
C MET A 39 -10.17 -3.26 7.99
N LEU A 40 -9.12 -2.58 8.46
CA LEU A 40 -9.12 -1.14 8.71
C LEU A 40 -8.44 -0.40 7.57
N TYR A 41 -8.80 0.87 7.40
CA TYR A 41 -8.16 1.78 6.44
C TYR A 41 -7.28 2.78 7.18
N GLY A 42 -6.07 2.99 6.66
CA GLY A 42 -5.13 3.98 7.17
C GLY A 42 -5.04 5.19 6.26
N ALA A 43 -4.96 6.38 6.84
CA ALA A 43 -4.65 7.62 6.15
C ALA A 43 -3.40 8.26 6.77
N VAL A 44 -2.62 8.97 5.96
CA VAL A 44 -1.37 9.61 6.40
C VAL A 44 -1.52 11.12 6.32
N ILE A 45 -1.37 11.78 7.47
CA ILE A 45 -1.22 13.24 7.55
C ILE A 45 0.23 13.57 7.18
N ARG A 46 0.41 14.41 6.16
CA ARG A 46 1.73 14.80 5.66
C ARG A 46 2.06 16.24 6.01
N SER A 47 3.36 16.55 6.11
CA SER A 47 3.82 17.92 6.34
C SER A 47 3.47 18.82 5.15
N GLU A 48 2.87 19.97 5.44
CA GLU A 48 2.68 21.06 4.46
C GLU A 48 3.97 21.87 4.25
N HIS A 49 4.98 21.67 5.11
CA HIS A 49 6.23 22.40 5.10
C HIS A 49 7.35 21.49 4.55
N PRO A 50 8.13 21.94 3.55
CA PRO A 50 9.27 21.18 3.02
C PRO A 50 10.37 20.94 4.06
N HIS A 51 10.55 21.87 5.00
CA HIS A 51 11.52 21.75 6.09
C HIS A 51 11.01 22.52 7.32
N ALA A 52 10.74 21.79 8.41
CA ALA A 52 10.27 22.37 9.67
C ALA A 52 10.58 21.44 10.84
N ARG A 53 10.59 22.00 12.05
CA ARG A 53 10.58 21.22 13.29
C ARG A 53 9.15 21.07 13.79
N ILE A 54 8.71 19.83 14.00
CA ILE A 54 7.42 19.54 14.65
C ILE A 54 7.55 19.91 16.14
N LYS A 55 6.82 20.93 16.59
CA LYS A 55 6.77 21.33 18.01
C LYS A 55 5.72 20.56 18.81
N GLY A 56 4.68 20.12 18.13
CA GLY A 56 3.55 19.37 18.69
C GLY A 56 2.59 18.97 17.58
N VAL A 57 1.73 18.00 17.89
CA VAL A 57 0.61 17.56 17.05
C VAL A 57 -0.58 17.41 17.99
N ASP A 58 -1.71 17.99 17.62
CA ASP A 58 -2.99 17.82 18.32
C ASP A 58 -3.88 16.92 17.46
N LEU A 59 -4.24 15.77 18.00
CA LEU A 59 -5.08 14.77 17.34
C LEU A 59 -6.44 14.61 18.03
N SER A 60 -6.76 15.45 19.02
CA SER A 60 -7.98 15.35 19.83
C SER A 60 -9.25 15.22 18.98
N ALA A 61 -9.41 16.10 17.98
CA ALA A 61 -10.57 16.07 17.09
C ALA A 61 -10.70 14.76 16.28
N VAL A 62 -9.58 14.10 15.97
CA VAL A 62 -9.58 12.81 15.25
C VAL A 62 -9.91 11.67 16.21
N GLU A 63 -9.39 11.73 17.43
CA GLU A 63 -9.61 10.72 18.48
C GLU A 63 -11.02 10.77 19.07
N GLU A 64 -11.73 11.89 18.93
CA GLU A 64 -13.14 12.05 19.32
C GLU A 64 -14.12 11.38 18.34
N ASP A 65 -13.69 11.07 17.11
CA ASP A 65 -14.54 10.40 16.13
C ASP A 65 -14.72 8.91 16.48
N PRO A 66 -15.97 8.43 16.68
CA PRO A 66 -16.23 7.05 17.08
C PRO A 66 -15.83 6.00 16.03
N ASP A 67 -15.66 6.39 14.76
CA ASP A 67 -15.24 5.48 13.69
C ASP A 67 -13.70 5.38 13.57
N VAL A 68 -12.95 6.22 14.28
CA VAL A 68 -11.49 6.17 14.32
C VAL A 68 -11.04 5.11 15.32
N VAL A 69 -10.32 4.10 14.82
CA VAL A 69 -9.81 3.02 15.67
C VAL A 69 -8.55 3.42 16.44
N CYS A 70 -7.63 4.15 15.81
CA CYS A 70 -6.43 4.65 16.48
C CYS A 70 -5.75 5.77 15.68
N THR A 71 -4.94 6.54 16.39
CA THR A 71 -3.94 7.46 15.84
C THR A 71 -2.55 6.89 16.08
N VAL A 72 -1.62 7.12 15.16
CA VAL A 72 -0.24 6.63 15.27
C VAL A 72 0.72 7.77 14.96
N THR A 73 1.73 7.94 15.81
CA THR A 73 2.72 9.00 15.76
C THR A 73 4.14 8.45 15.87
N ALA A 74 5.13 9.33 15.78
CA ALA A 74 6.54 8.96 16.03
C ALA A 74 6.79 8.40 17.44
N ARG A 75 5.87 8.60 18.40
CA ARG A 75 5.98 8.06 19.77
C ARG A 75 5.70 6.56 19.84
N ASP A 76 4.97 6.03 18.86
CA ASP A 76 4.55 4.63 18.79
C ASP A 76 5.58 3.75 18.07
N VAL A 77 6.58 4.37 17.43
CA VAL A 77 7.69 3.67 16.76
C VAL A 77 8.77 3.35 17.80
N PRO A 78 9.10 2.06 18.01
CA PRO A 78 10.13 1.68 18.97
C PRO A 78 11.54 2.02 18.45
N GLY A 79 12.44 2.36 19.37
CA GLY A 79 13.84 2.64 19.07
C GLY A 79 14.12 4.10 18.71
N GLU A 80 15.29 4.36 18.12
CA GLU A 80 15.62 5.69 17.62
C GLU A 80 14.97 5.91 16.26
N ASN A 81 14.16 6.97 16.15
CA ASN A 81 13.58 7.40 14.88
C ASN A 81 14.68 7.96 13.98
N VAL A 82 15.29 7.08 13.19
CA VAL A 82 16.31 7.42 12.20
C VAL A 82 15.70 7.44 10.81
N VAL A 83 15.85 8.57 10.10
CA VAL A 83 15.64 8.59 8.66
C VAL A 83 16.96 8.15 8.04
N HIS A 84 16.94 7.08 7.24
CA HIS A 84 18.12 6.71 6.47
C HIS A 84 18.36 7.81 5.44
N VAL A 85 19.40 8.61 5.67
CA VAL A 85 19.87 9.65 4.75
C VAL A 85 21.04 9.10 3.96
#